data_AF-A0A4Q5WQM6-F1
#
_entry.id   AF-A0A4Q5WQM6-F1
#
_cell.length_a   1.000
_cell.length_b   1.000
_cell.length_c   1.000
_cell.angle_alpha   90.00
_cell.angle_beta   90.00
_cell.angle_gamma   90.00
#
_symmetry.space_group_name_H-M   'P 1'
#
loop_
_entity.id
_entity.type
_entity.pdbx_description
1 polymer ?
#
loop_
_entity_poly.entity_id
_entity_poly.type
_entity_poly.pdbx_seq_one_letter_code
_entity_poly.pdbx_strand_id
1 'polypeptide(L)'
;MYPGKPGVGIRLASIIIDYIIVSILFTAVILVFRKDLLARPDLLMQPKDDETKILAFGMVLVFMLKDSFGARSLAKRMLGLYIIDNKSGTRAQGVQCFVRNIPVMIWFVEVVVLLLSPDRRIGDLIGGTRVVTEGYLLEQERMNGLLSDSEPS
;
A
#
# COMPACT_ATOMS: atom_id res chain seq x y z
N MET A 1 5.20 20.50 -7.97
CA MET A 1 5.54 19.21 -8.62
C MET A 1 6.98 18.88 -8.24
N TYR A 2 7.25 17.70 -7.66
CA TYR A 2 8.60 17.29 -7.25
C TYR A 2 9.19 16.27 -8.27
N PRO A 3 10.51 16.26 -8.50
CA PRO A 3 11.17 15.28 -9.38
C PRO A 3 10.89 13.84 -8.90
N GLY A 4 10.68 12.90 -9.82
CA GLY A 4 10.38 11.50 -9.48
C GLY A 4 8.93 11.20 -9.09
N LYS A 5 8.00 12.15 -9.25
CA LYS A 5 6.56 11.93 -9.03
C LYS A 5 6.01 10.95 -10.08
N PRO A 6 5.42 9.80 -9.68
CA PRO A 6 4.75 8.91 -10.61
C PRO A 6 3.47 9.55 -11.16
N GLY A 7 3.15 9.26 -12.42
CA GLY A 7 1.90 9.70 -13.05
C GLY A 7 0.67 9.25 -12.26
N VAL A 8 -0.41 10.03 -12.31
CA VAL A 8 -1.66 9.74 -11.59
C VAL A 8 -2.20 8.35 -11.95
N GLY A 9 -2.16 7.98 -13.23
CA GLY A 9 -2.56 6.65 -13.71
C GLY A 9 -1.77 5.51 -13.07
N ILE A 10 -0.44 5.66 -12.92
CA ILE A 10 0.42 4.65 -12.28
C ILE A 10 0.07 4.54 -10.78
N ARG A 11 -0.22 5.65 -10.11
CA ARG A 11 -0.66 5.65 -8.71
C ARG A 11 -2.00 4.94 -8.54
N LEU A 12 -2.97 5.24 -9.40
CA LEU A 12 -4.28 4.58 -9.41
C LEU A 12 -4.13 3.08 -9.70
N ALA A 13 -3.34 2.72 -10.70
CA ALA A 13 -3.04 1.32 -11.02
C ALA A 13 -2.42 0.61 -9.82
N SER A 14 -1.48 1.24 -9.09
CA SER A 14 -0.89 0.64 -7.90
C SER A 14 -1.92 0.35 -6.80
N ILE A 15 -2.92 1.23 -6.62
CA ILE A 15 -4.00 1.06 -5.63
C ILE A 15 -4.90 -0.10 -6.06
N ILE A 16 -5.30 -0.13 -7.33
CA ILE A 16 -6.19 -1.16 -7.88
C ILE A 16 -5.52 -2.53 -7.84
N ILE A 17 -4.26 -2.63 -8.29
CA ILE A 17 -3.51 -3.89 -8.29
C ILE A 17 -3.32 -4.39 -6.86
N ASP A 18 -2.98 -3.52 -5.91
CA ASP A 18 -2.92 -3.92 -4.50
C ASP A 18 -4.25 -4.46 -4.00
N TYR A 19 -5.36 -3.82 -4.36
CA TYR A 19 -6.69 -4.27 -3.96
C TYR A 19 -7.01 -5.66 -4.51
N ILE A 20 -6.71 -5.89 -5.80
CA ILE A 20 -6.88 -7.20 -6.46
C ILE A 20 -6.01 -8.27 -5.80
N ILE A 21 -4.72 -7.98 -5.56
CA ILE A 21 -3.79 -8.96 -4.95
C ILE A 21 -4.27 -9.32 -3.54
N VAL A 22 -4.58 -8.33 -2.70
CA VAL A 22 -5.02 -8.60 -1.33
C VAL A 22 -6.38 -9.27 -1.32
N SER A 23 -7.31 -8.93 -2.22
CA SER A 23 -8.61 -9.61 -2.31
C SER A 23 -8.49 -11.07 -2.76
N ILE A 24 -7.59 -11.38 -3.70
CA ILE A 24 -7.33 -12.75 -4.14
C ILE A 24 -6.71 -13.56 -2.99
N LEU A 25 -5.67 -13.03 -2.34
CA LEU A 25 -5.03 -13.69 -1.21
C LEU A 25 -6.01 -13.93 -0.06
N PHE A 26 -6.85 -12.95 0.23
CA PHE A 26 -7.89 -13.08 1.25
C PHE A 26 -8.91 -14.16 0.90
N THR A 27 -9.41 -14.16 -0.34
CA THR A 27 -10.35 -15.19 -0.80
C THR A 27 -9.71 -16.56 -0.66
N ALA A 28 -8.46 -16.74 -1.10
CA ALA A 28 -7.74 -18.00 -0.97
C ALA A 28 -7.61 -18.46 0.49
N VAL A 29 -7.21 -17.57 1.40
CA VAL A 29 -7.09 -17.86 2.85
C VAL A 29 -8.43 -18.30 3.41
N ILE A 30 -9.50 -17.54 3.15
CA ILE A 30 -10.84 -17.89 3.61
C ILE A 30 -11.27 -19.25 3.11
N LEU A 31 -11.03 -19.58 1.84
CA LEU A 31 -11.40 -20.87 1.28
C LEU A 31 -10.64 -22.05 1.90
N VAL A 32 -9.42 -21.83 2.40
CA VAL A 32 -8.67 -22.86 3.13
C VAL A 32 -9.34 -23.19 4.46
N PHE A 33 -9.81 -22.17 5.19
CA PHE A 33 -10.38 -22.32 6.53
C PHE A 33 -11.89 -22.56 6.54
N ARG A 34 -12.62 -22.06 5.54
CA ARG A 34 -14.09 -22.03 5.45
C ARG A 34 -14.56 -22.39 4.04
N LYS A 35 -14.52 -23.69 3.72
CA LYS A 35 -14.97 -24.23 2.42
C LYS A 35 -16.49 -24.15 2.24
N ASP A 36 -17.24 -24.14 3.35
CA ASP A 36 -18.70 -23.92 3.41
C ASP A 36 -19.12 -22.62 2.74
N LEU A 37 -18.21 -21.64 2.73
CA LEU A 37 -18.42 -20.32 2.15
C LEU A 37 -18.49 -20.32 0.61
N LEU A 38 -17.96 -21.35 -0.06
CA LEU A 38 -18.17 -21.53 -1.51
C LEU A 38 -19.63 -21.78 -1.85
N ALA A 39 -20.34 -22.48 -0.95
CA ALA A 39 -21.75 -22.79 -1.12
C ALA A 39 -22.66 -21.66 -0.62
N ARG A 40 -22.17 -20.83 0.30
CA ARG A 40 -22.93 -19.76 0.97
C ARG A 40 -22.10 -18.48 1.13
N PRO A 41 -21.87 -17.72 0.04
CA PRO A 41 -21.09 -16.49 0.08
C PRO A 41 -21.77 -15.37 0.90
N ASP A 42 -23.07 -15.48 1.15
CA ASP A 42 -23.86 -14.56 1.98
C ASP A 42 -23.38 -14.49 3.44
N LEU A 43 -22.75 -15.56 3.95
CA LEU A 43 -22.19 -15.59 5.31
C LEU A 43 -21.04 -14.59 5.52
N LEU A 44 -20.32 -14.20 4.45
CA LEU A 44 -19.30 -13.14 4.53
C LEU A 44 -19.91 -11.76 4.79
N MET A 45 -21.11 -11.51 4.26
CA MET A 45 -21.79 -10.21 4.41
C MET A 45 -22.52 -10.10 5.75
N GLN A 46 -22.84 -11.23 6.39
CA GLN A 46 -23.43 -11.29 7.72
C GLN A 46 -22.62 -12.21 8.65
N PRO A 47 -21.46 -11.75 9.15
CA PRO A 47 -20.62 -12.54 10.05
C PRO A 47 -21.34 -12.70 11.39
N LYS A 48 -22.07 -13.81 11.55
CA LYS A 48 -22.82 -14.11 12.77
C LYS A 48 -21.96 -14.86 13.79
N ASP A 49 -21.03 -15.67 13.32
CA ASP A 49 -20.10 -16.46 14.11
C ASP A 49 -18.77 -15.71 14.38
N ASP A 50 -18.15 -16.01 15.52
CA ASP A 50 -16.93 -15.33 15.97
C ASP A 50 -15.72 -15.65 15.11
N GLU A 51 -15.67 -16.83 14.47
CA GLU A 51 -14.62 -17.20 13.53
C GLU A 51 -14.60 -16.27 12.31
N THR A 52 -15.77 -16.04 11.69
CA THR A 52 -15.88 -15.13 10.54
C THR A 52 -15.50 -13.68 10.93
N LYS A 53 -15.83 -13.24 12.15
CA LYS A 53 -15.40 -11.93 12.65
C LYS A 53 -13.88 -11.83 12.83
N ILE A 54 -13.24 -12.87 13.36
CA ILE A 54 -11.77 -12.93 13.53
C ILE A 54 -11.09 -12.90 12.16
N LEU A 55 -11.60 -13.67 11.18
CA LEU A 55 -11.10 -13.66 9.81
C LEU A 55 -11.25 -12.29 9.15
N ALA A 56 -12.41 -11.64 9.29
CA ALA A 56 -12.66 -10.30 8.77
C ALA A 56 -11.75 -9.25 9.43
N PHE A 57 -11.53 -9.32 10.74
CA PHE A 57 -10.62 -8.42 11.44
C PHE A 57 -9.16 -8.63 10.98
N GLY A 58 -8.73 -9.88 10.84
CA GLY A 58 -7.42 -10.21 10.27
C GLY A 58 -7.21 -9.61 8.88
N MET A 59 -8.26 -9.56 8.05
CA MET A 59 -8.21 -8.91 6.73
C MET A 59 -7.88 -7.43 6.82
N VAL A 60 -8.54 -6.70 7.71
CA VAL A 60 -8.30 -5.27 7.91
C VAL A 60 -6.84 -5.04 8.30
N LEU A 61 -6.31 -5.87 9.20
CA LEU A 61 -4.90 -5.80 9.60
C LEU A 61 -3.94 -6.05 8.43
N VAL A 62 -4.20 -7.05 7.59
CA VAL A 62 -3.39 -7.32 6.39
C VAL A 62 -3.42 -6.12 5.44
N PHE A 63 -4.60 -5.50 5.23
CA PHE A 63 -4.73 -4.29 4.42
C PHE A 63 -3.93 -3.12 4.97
N MET A 64 -3.89 -2.95 6.29
CA MET A 64 -3.10 -1.90 6.94
C MET A 64 -1.60 -2.16 6.84
N LEU A 65 -1.18 -3.42 6.98
CA LEU A 65 0.23 -3.82 7.03
C LEU A 65 0.88 -4.06 5.65
N LYS A 66 0.09 -4.11 4.56
CA LYS A 66 0.58 -4.47 3.21
C LYS A 66 1.77 -3.62 2.73
N ASP A 67 1.86 -2.37 3.17
CA ASP A 67 2.93 -1.44 2.77
C ASP A 67 4.09 -1.37 3.76
N SER A 68 3.93 -1.94 4.96
CA SER A 68 4.94 -1.88 6.03
C SER A 68 6.17 -2.73 5.71
N PHE A 69 6.04 -3.72 4.83
CA PHE A 69 7.15 -4.58 4.41
C PHE A 69 8.02 -3.91 3.34
N GLY A 70 9.07 -3.23 3.79
CA GLY A 70 10.07 -2.62 2.92
C GLY A 70 9.62 -1.30 2.27
N ALA A 71 8.69 -0.59 2.92
CA ALA A 71 8.16 0.70 2.45
C ALA A 71 7.53 0.62 1.05
N ARG A 72 6.93 -0.52 0.69
CA ARG A 72 6.19 -0.73 -0.56
C ARG A 72 5.37 -2.03 -0.50
N SER A 73 4.15 -1.98 -0.98
CA SER A 73 3.34 -3.18 -1.25
C SER A 73 3.80 -3.96 -2.48
N LEU A 74 3.23 -5.15 -2.68
CA LEU A 74 3.49 -6.00 -3.84
C LEU A 74 3.25 -5.28 -5.18
N ALA A 75 2.15 -4.55 -5.35
CA ALA A 75 1.91 -3.80 -6.59
C ALA A 75 2.98 -2.72 -6.82
N LYS A 76 3.40 -2.05 -5.74
CA LYS A 76 4.42 -1.00 -5.81
C LYS A 76 5.80 -1.58 -6.16
N ARG A 77 6.09 -2.82 -5.76
CA ARG A 77 7.27 -3.56 -6.22
C ARG A 77 7.23 -3.80 -7.73
N MET A 78 6.09 -4.24 -8.26
CA MET A 78 5.92 -4.49 -9.70
C MET A 78 6.03 -3.22 -10.54
N LEU A 79 5.62 -2.07 -9.98
CA LEU A 79 5.61 -0.79 -10.66
C LEU A 79 6.86 0.08 -10.41
N GLY A 80 7.87 -0.44 -9.69
CA GLY A 80 9.08 0.32 -9.37
C GLY A 80 8.82 1.57 -8.52
N LEU A 81 7.86 1.49 -7.59
CA LEU A 81 7.46 2.59 -6.72
C LEU A 81 7.91 2.36 -5.28
N TYR A 82 8.30 3.43 -4.62
CA TYR A 82 8.70 3.44 -3.23
C TYR A 82 8.01 4.53 -2.44
N ILE A 83 7.87 4.29 -1.15
CA ILE A 83 7.34 5.24 -0.19
C ILE A 83 8.53 5.82 0.56
N ILE A 84 8.66 7.14 0.52
CA ILE A 84 9.71 7.85 1.25
C ILE A 84 9.10 8.81 2.26
N ASP A 85 9.84 9.04 3.34
CA ASP A 85 9.54 10.11 4.28
C ASP A 85 9.84 11.46 3.63
N ASN A 86 8.90 12.38 3.74
CA ASN A 86 9.02 13.71 3.14
C ASN A 86 10.10 14.57 3.83
N LYS A 87 10.46 14.28 5.09
CA LYS A 87 11.48 15.01 5.86
C LYS A 87 12.89 14.49 5.58
N SER A 88 13.11 13.18 5.66
CA SER A 88 14.44 12.59 5.49
C SER A 88 14.79 12.28 4.03
N GLY A 89 13.79 12.14 3.14
CA GLY A 89 14.02 11.68 1.77
C GLY A 89 14.48 10.22 1.68
N THR A 90 14.42 9.48 2.79
CA THR A 90 14.77 8.05 2.86
C THR A 90 13.51 7.20 2.87
N ARG A 91 13.66 5.88 2.73
CA ARG A 91 12.55 4.92 2.78
C ARG A 91 11.71 5.11 4.05
N ALA A 92 10.40 5.14 3.88
CA ALA A 92 9.48 5.33 5.00
C ALA A 92 9.57 4.16 6.00
N GLN A 93 9.47 4.47 7.28
CA GLN A 93 9.48 3.46 8.33
C GLN A 93 8.15 2.69 8.37
N GLY A 94 8.17 1.48 8.96
CA GLY A 94 6.97 0.63 9.06
C GLY A 94 5.78 1.30 9.75
N VAL A 95 6.04 2.12 10.78
CA VAL A 95 4.99 2.88 11.50
C VAL A 95 4.38 3.97 10.61
N GLN A 96 5.20 4.69 9.83
CA GLN A 96 4.70 5.68 8.86
C GLN A 96 3.83 5.00 7.79
N CYS A 97 4.25 3.83 7.31
CA CYS A 97 3.48 3.04 6.34
C CYS A 97 2.14 2.56 6.93
N PHE A 98 2.12 2.16 8.20
CA PHE A 98 0.88 1.78 8.91
C PHE A 98 -0.07 2.96 9.06
N VAL A 99 0.41 4.10 9.57
CA VAL A 99 -0.39 5.33 9.73
C VAL A 99 -0.96 5.80 8.39
N ARG A 100 -0.15 5.70 7.33
CA ARG A 100 -0.56 6.01 5.96
C ARG A 100 -1.69 5.12 5.44
N ASN A 101 -1.88 3.93 5.99
CA ASN A 101 -2.92 2.99 5.58
C ASN A 101 -4.17 3.03 6.47
N ILE A 102 -4.21 3.84 7.53
CA ILE A 102 -5.43 4.07 8.33
C ILE A 102 -6.61 4.56 7.47
N PRO A 103 -6.43 5.52 6.55
CA PRO A 103 -7.53 6.02 5.72
C PRO A 103 -8.01 5.04 4.65
N VAL A 104 -7.39 3.85 4.51
CA VAL A 104 -7.77 2.85 3.50
C VAL A 104 -9.20 2.34 3.71
N MET A 105 -9.73 2.44 4.94
CA MET A 105 -11.14 2.13 5.25
C MET A 105 -12.10 3.01 4.44
N ILE A 106 -11.66 4.22 4.05
CA ILE A 106 -12.42 5.18 3.24
C ILE A 106 -11.77 5.29 1.85
N TRP A 107 -11.40 4.15 1.26
CA TRP A 107 -10.66 4.07 -0.01
C TRP A 107 -11.34 4.86 -1.16
N PHE A 108 -12.68 4.89 -1.21
CA PHE A 108 -13.41 5.62 -2.25
C PHE A 108 -13.13 7.14 -2.17
N VAL A 109 -13.10 7.68 -0.96
CA VAL A 109 -12.74 9.09 -0.73
C VAL A 109 -11.27 9.32 -1.06
N GLU A 110 -10.37 8.39 -0.72
CA GLU A 110 -8.95 8.50 -1.12
C GLU A 110 -8.78 8.54 -2.64
N VAL A 111 -9.52 7.73 -3.40
CA VAL A 111 -9.47 7.74 -4.87
C VAL A 111 -9.95 9.07 -5.43
N VAL A 112 -11.08 9.59 -4.93
CA VAL A 112 -11.61 10.90 -5.34
C VAL A 112 -10.61 12.01 -5.01
N VAL A 113 -10.04 12.02 -3.80
CA VAL A 113 -9.05 13.00 -3.39
C VAL A 113 -7.78 12.89 -4.22
N LEU A 114 -7.33 11.69 -4.60
CA LEU A 114 -6.18 11.51 -5.48
C LEU A 114 -6.43 12.04 -6.90
N LEU A 115 -7.67 11.93 -7.39
CA LEU A 115 -8.06 12.48 -8.70
C LEU A 115 -8.10 14.01 -8.69
N LEU A 116 -8.64 14.61 -7.61
CA LEU A 116 -8.74 16.06 -7.45
C LEU A 116 -7.40 16.71 -7.06
N SER A 117 -6.60 16.01 -6.24
CA SER A 117 -5.33 16.46 -5.67
C SER A 117 -4.24 15.42 -5.89
N PRO A 118 -3.65 15.35 -7.10
CA PRO A 118 -2.75 14.27 -7.51
C PRO A 118 -1.37 14.28 -6.84
N ASP A 119 -1.09 15.27 -5.98
CA ASP A 119 0.18 15.37 -5.28
C ASP A 119 0.28 14.38 -4.12
N ARG A 120 -0.74 14.27 -3.26
CA ARG A 120 -0.72 13.43 -2.05
C ARG A 120 -2.11 12.93 -1.71
N ARG A 121 -2.24 11.64 -1.37
CA ARG A 121 -3.49 11.10 -0.79
C ARG A 121 -3.59 11.45 0.69
N ILE A 122 -4.78 11.29 1.27
CA ILE A 122 -5.03 11.56 2.71
C ILE A 122 -4.03 10.78 3.57
N GLY A 123 -3.81 9.50 3.30
CA GLY A 123 -2.82 8.71 4.01
C GLY A 123 -1.40 9.27 3.94
N ASP A 124 -0.99 9.80 2.79
CA ASP A 124 0.35 10.37 2.59
C ASP A 124 0.53 11.64 3.42
N LEU A 125 -0.53 12.44 3.60
CA LEU A 125 -0.51 13.64 4.44
C LEU A 125 -0.36 13.30 5.92
N ILE A 126 -1.14 12.33 6.41
CA ILE A 126 -1.12 11.90 7.81
C ILE A 126 0.20 11.21 8.13
N GLY A 127 0.66 10.32 7.25
CA GLY A 127 1.93 9.60 7.41
C GLY A 127 3.17 10.46 7.17
N GLY A 128 3.03 11.68 6.66
CA GLY A 128 4.16 12.53 6.27
C GLY A 128 5.02 11.92 5.17
N THR A 129 4.43 11.10 4.30
CA THR A 129 5.16 10.34 3.27
C THR A 129 4.78 10.82 1.86
N ARG A 130 5.55 10.37 0.86
CA ARG A 130 5.22 10.54 -0.55
C ARG A 130 5.65 9.31 -1.35
N VAL A 131 5.00 9.09 -2.49
CA VAL A 131 5.35 8.01 -3.42
C VAL A 131 6.28 8.55 -4.50
N VAL A 132 7.37 7.84 -4.76
CA VAL A 132 8.39 8.18 -5.75
C VAL A 132 8.73 6.97 -6.62
N THR A 133 9.28 7.24 -7.81
CA THR A 133 9.87 6.19 -8.64
C THR A 133 11.21 5.70 -8.09
N GLU A 134 11.59 4.47 -8.42
CA GLU A 134 12.86 3.86 -8.01
C GLU A 134 14.08 4.69 -8.42
N GLY A 135 14.12 5.21 -9.65
CA GLY A 135 15.24 6.04 -10.11
C GLY A 135 15.46 7.28 -9.23
N TYR A 136 14.38 7.92 -8.78
CA TYR A 136 14.46 9.07 -7.88
C TYR A 136 14.89 8.69 -6.47
N LEU A 137 14.46 7.52 -5.97
CA LEU A 137 14.93 7.01 -4.69
C LEU A 137 16.44 6.81 -4.70
N LEU A 138 16.98 6.18 -5.75
CA LEU A 138 18.42 5.95 -5.89
C LEU A 138 19.19 7.27 -5.93
N GLU A 139 18.68 8.28 -6.63
CA GLU A 139 19.27 9.62 -6.66
C GLU A 139 19.27 10.27 -5.26
N GLN A 140 18.16 10.19 -4.51
CA GLN A 140 18.13 10.68 -3.12
C GLN A 140 19.07 9.89 -2.19
N GLU A 141 19.12 8.57 -2.31
CA GLU A 141 20.03 7.73 -1.51
C GLU A 141 21.50 8.04 -1.83
N ARG A 142 21.86 8.31 -3.09
CA ARG A 142 23.20 8.80 -3.50
C ARG A 142 23.50 10.18 -2.90
N MET A 143 22.59 11.14 -3.05
CA MET A 143 22.75 12.49 -2.50
C MET A 143 22.88 12.51 -0.98
N ASN A 144 22.22 11.58 -0.30
CA ASN A 144 22.28 11.41 1.14
C ASN A 144 23.51 10.59 1.61
N GLY A 145 24.40 10.18 0.69
CA GLY A 145 25.59 9.39 0.99
C GLY A 145 25.29 7.96 1.45
N LEU A 146 24.08 7.45 1.22
CA LEU A 146 23.64 6.09 1.57
C LEU A 146 23.98 5.06 0.49
N LEU A 147 24.27 5.52 -0.73
CA LEU A 147 24.84 4.73 -1.82
C LEU A 147 26.19 5.36 -2.20
N SER A 148 27.30 4.72 -1.78
CA SER A 148 28.64 5.03 -2.32
C SER A 148 28.80 4.37 -3.69
N ASP A 149 29.36 5.08 -4.66
CA ASP A 149 29.63 4.57 -6.01
C ASP A 149 30.45 3.28 -5.96
N SER A 150 29.79 2.13 -6.01
CA SER A 150 30.40 0.89 -6.49
C SER A 150 29.90 0.69 -7.92
N GLU A 151 30.57 1.34 -8.87
CA GLU A 151 30.44 1.01 -10.29
C GLU A 151 30.84 -0.47 -10.48
N PRO A 152 30.07 -1.29 -11.21
CA PRO A 152 30.59 -2.55 -11.69
C PRO A 152 31.57 -2.28 -12.83
N SER A 153 32.85 -2.52 -12.56
CA SER A 153 33.93 -2.66 -13.55
C SER A 153 33.70 -3.83 -14.50
#